data_AF-A0A813KVS9-F1
#
_entry.id   AF-A0A813KVS9-F1
#
_cell.length_a   1.000
_cell.length_b   1.000
_cell.length_c   1.000
_cell.angle_alpha   90.00
_cell.angle_beta   90.00
_cell.angle_gamma   90.00
#
_symmetry.space_group_name_H-M   'P 1'
#
loop_
_entity.id
_entity.type
_entity.pdbx_description
1 polymer ?
#
loop_
_entity_poly.entity_id
_entity_poly.type
_entity_poly.pdbx_seq_one_letter_code
_entity_poly.pdbx_strand_id
1 'polypeptide(L)'
;MDLPEVTATVESVWERHPSDSAHCGPLGEPPVHFVRRRTHQRKSVRAIGLEDSREWHRDNCVHHLLFGEPWDRALLVGSRQHYHDLQEQFPEMRHYWEAPEATFGEQLVVDGLDA
;
A
#
# COMPACT_ATOMS: atom_id res chain seq x y z
N MET A 1 -13.07 12.99 28.81
CA MET A 1 -13.61 11.65 28.52
C MET A 1 -12.49 10.97 27.77
N ASP A 2 -11.74 10.11 28.46
CA ASP A 2 -10.58 9.47 27.84
C ASP A 2 -11.10 8.41 26.86
N LEU A 3 -10.66 8.51 25.61
CA LEU A 3 -10.95 7.47 24.64
C LEU A 3 -10.24 6.19 25.08
N PRO A 4 -10.89 5.01 24.96
CA PRO A 4 -10.22 3.75 25.27
C PRO A 4 -8.96 3.63 24.40
N GLU A 5 -7.86 3.17 25.01
CA GLU A 5 -6.65 2.85 24.27
C GLU A 5 -6.95 1.64 23.36
N VAL A 6 -6.93 1.88 22.05
CA VAL A 6 -7.09 0.81 21.06
C VAL A 6 -5.74 0.52 20.44
N THR A 7 -5.36 -0.75 20.43
CA THR A 7 -4.06 -1.22 19.92
C THR A 7 -4.26 -2.05 18.67
N ALA A 8 -3.42 -1.81 17.66
CA ALA A 8 -3.30 -2.68 16.49
C ALA A 8 -1.91 -3.34 16.41
N THR A 9 -1.86 -4.47 15.71
CA THR A 9 -0.62 -5.14 15.33
C THR A 9 -0.39 -4.98 13.83
N VAL A 10 0.85 -4.68 13.43
CA VAL A 10 1.24 -4.70 12.00
C VAL A 10 1.44 -6.15 11.57
N GLU A 11 0.57 -6.64 10.69
CA GLU A 11 0.62 -7.99 10.12
C GLU A 11 1.65 -8.08 8.99
N SER A 12 1.66 -7.08 8.11
CA SER A 12 2.59 -7.07 6.99
C SER A 12 2.92 -5.66 6.52
N VAL A 13 4.11 -5.54 5.92
CA VAL A 13 4.64 -4.31 5.34
C VAL A 13 4.98 -4.58 3.88
N TRP A 14 4.56 -3.68 2.99
CA TRP A 14 4.66 -3.81 1.54
C TRP A 14 5.39 -2.61 0.94
N GLU A 15 6.38 -2.90 0.09
CA GLU A 15 7.19 -1.89 -0.58
C GLU A 15 6.85 -1.85 -2.07
N ARG A 16 6.83 -0.64 -2.65
CA ARG A 16 6.74 -0.43 -4.10
C ARG A 16 8.13 -0.11 -4.64
N HIS A 17 8.65 -1.01 -5.47
CA HIS A 17 9.91 -0.79 -6.17
C HIS A 17 9.64 -0.40 -7.62
N PRO A 18 10.44 0.51 -8.21
CA PRO A 18 10.43 0.67 -9.66
C PRO A 18 10.76 -0.68 -10.29
N SER A 19 10.05 -1.06 -11.35
CA SER A 19 10.47 -2.19 -12.17
C SER A 19 11.85 -1.86 -12.73
N ASP A 20 12.87 -2.66 -12.42
CA ASP A 20 14.17 -2.55 -13.08
C ASP A 20 13.92 -2.49 -14.59
N SER A 21 14.37 -1.41 -15.23
CA SER A 21 14.06 -1.02 -16.61
C SER A 21 14.66 -1.95 -17.67
N ALA A 22 14.88 -3.22 -17.36
CA ALA A 22 15.38 -4.25 -18.27
C ALA A 22 14.27 -5.12 -18.89
N HIS A 23 13.00 -4.93 -18.49
CA HIS A 23 11.85 -5.71 -19.00
C HIS A 23 10.80 -4.85 -19.72
N CYS A 24 11.15 -3.61 -20.08
CA CYS A 24 10.35 -2.87 -21.05
C CYS A 24 10.43 -3.62 -22.39
N GLY A 25 9.31 -4.23 -22.80
CA GLY A 25 9.15 -4.71 -24.17
C GLY A 25 9.42 -3.60 -25.19
N PRO A 26 9.51 -3.92 -26.49
CA PRO A 26 9.95 -3.01 -27.55
C PRO A 26 9.12 -1.72 -27.75
N LEU A 27 8.09 -1.48 -26.94
CA LEU A 27 7.19 -0.33 -27.00
C LEU A 27 7.48 0.78 -25.98
N GLY A 28 8.46 0.65 -25.08
CA GLY A 28 8.94 1.77 -24.25
C GLY A 28 7.92 2.37 -23.26
N GLU A 29 6.69 1.86 -23.19
CA GLU A 29 5.74 2.21 -22.13
C GLU A 29 6.15 1.43 -20.86
N PRO A 30 6.55 2.12 -19.78
CA PRO A 30 6.77 1.44 -18.51
C PRO A 30 5.42 0.82 -18.12
N PRO A 31 5.36 -0.48 -17.78
CA PRO A 31 4.12 -1.01 -17.24
C PRO A 31 3.73 -0.15 -16.04
N VAL A 32 2.45 0.24 -15.97
CA VAL A 32 1.84 0.96 -14.84
C VAL A 32 1.96 0.16 -13.52
N HIS A 33 2.57 -1.02 -13.57
CA HIS A 33 2.74 -1.99 -12.51
C HIS A 33 4.08 -1.76 -11.79
N PHE A 34 4.05 -1.00 -10.69
CA PHE A 34 5.08 -1.14 -9.66
C PHE A 34 5.11 -2.59 -9.19
N VAL A 35 6.29 -3.19 -9.08
CA VAL A 35 6.43 -4.50 -8.46
C VAL A 35 6.34 -4.29 -6.95
N ARG A 36 5.34 -4.92 -6.33
CA ARG A 36 5.16 -4.88 -4.87
C ARG A 36 5.75 -6.13 -4.26
N ARG A 37 6.43 -5.96 -3.13
CA ARG A 37 6.97 -7.07 -2.36
C ARG A 37 6.72 -6.86 -0.88
N ARG A 38 6.38 -7.95 -0.19
CA ARG A 38 6.40 -7.96 1.27
C ARG A 38 7.83 -7.77 1.71
N THR A 39 8.05 -6.89 2.67
CA THR A 39 9.35 -6.74 3.29
C THR A 39 9.43 -7.53 4.57
N HIS A 40 10.59 -8.14 4.80
CA HIS A 40 10.93 -8.83 6.05
C HIS A 40 11.90 -8.01 6.88
N GLN A 41 12.25 -6.80 6.43
CA GLN A 41 13.13 -5.89 7.12
C GLN A 41 12.31 -4.85 7.87
N ARG A 42 12.84 -4.39 9.02
CA ARG A 42 12.27 -3.24 9.71
C ARG A 42 12.45 -2.01 8.81
N LYS A 43 11.37 -1.29 8.57
CA LYS A 43 11.35 -0.08 7.75
C LYS A 43 11.03 1.14 8.60
N SER A 44 11.65 2.26 8.26
CA SER A 44 11.34 3.55 8.87
C SER A 44 10.17 4.20 8.15
N VAL A 45 9.27 4.83 8.90
CA VAL A 45 8.27 5.75 8.34
C VAL A 45 8.86 7.15 8.41
N ARG A 46 8.99 7.79 7.25
CA ARG A 46 9.49 9.17 7.11
C ARG A 46 8.32 10.10 6.78
N ALA A 47 8.54 11.41 6.83
CA ALA A 47 7.51 12.41 6.55
C ALA A 47 6.79 12.19 5.21
N ILE A 48 7.49 11.64 4.22
CA ILE A 48 6.97 11.41 2.87
C ILE A 48 6.50 9.97 2.63
N GLY A 49 6.57 9.09 3.64
CA GLY A 49 6.10 7.71 3.57
C GLY A 49 7.13 6.66 3.98
N LEU A 50 6.91 5.41 3.54
CA LEU A 50 7.76 4.28 3.88
C LEU A 50 9.15 4.41 3.22
N GLU A 51 10.19 4.10 3.99
CA GLU A 51 11.57 4.00 3.51
C GLU A 51 11.71 3.04 2.33
N ASP A 52 12.52 3.44 1.34
CA ASP A 52 12.78 2.74 0.07
C ASP A 52 11.56 2.47 -0.82
N SER A 53 10.36 2.91 -0.42
CA SER A 53 9.15 2.81 -1.24
C SER A 53 8.99 4.04 -2.12
N ARG A 54 8.48 3.80 -3.33
CA ARG A 54 8.21 4.84 -4.32
C ARG A 54 6.73 4.86 -4.70
N GLU A 55 6.07 5.98 -4.42
CA GLU A 55 4.66 6.21 -4.76
C GLU A 55 4.50 7.29 -5.85
N TRP A 56 3.60 7.05 -6.80
CA TRP A 56 3.34 7.98 -7.90
C TRP A 56 2.93 9.39 -7.42
N HIS A 57 2.09 9.46 -6.38
CA HIS A 57 1.61 10.75 -5.86
C HIS A 57 2.74 11.59 -5.25
N ARG A 58 3.82 10.96 -4.78
CA ARG A 58 5.00 11.65 -4.24
C ARG A 58 5.78 12.30 -5.38
N ASP A 59 6.00 11.56 -6.46
CA ASP A 59 6.75 12.02 -7.62
C ASP A 59 5.98 13.06 -8.46
N ASN A 60 4.65 13.04 -8.39
CA ASN A 60 3.77 13.86 -9.21
C ASN A 60 3.01 14.93 -8.40
N CYS A 61 3.47 15.26 -7.19
CA CYS A 61 2.83 16.25 -6.34
C CYS A 61 2.80 17.67 -6.94
N VAL A 62 3.72 17.96 -7.86
CA VAL A 62 3.78 19.23 -8.59
C VAL A 62 2.73 19.30 -9.71
N HIS A 63 2.21 18.15 -10.16
CA HIS A 63 1.09 18.12 -11.09
C HIS A 63 -0.19 18.45 -10.31
N HIS A 64 -0.77 19.63 -10.59
CA HIS A 64 -1.96 20.22 -9.94
C HIS A 64 -3.25 19.37 -9.93
N LEU A 65 -3.18 18.09 -10.28
CA LEU A 65 -4.28 17.13 -10.25
C LEU A 65 -4.50 16.52 -8.86
N LEU A 66 -3.53 16.63 -7.95
CA LEU A 66 -3.66 16.12 -6.58
C LEU A 66 -3.81 17.27 -5.59
N PHE A 67 -4.96 17.32 -4.90
CA PHE A 67 -5.16 18.24 -3.77
C PHE A 67 -4.46 17.72 -2.51
N GLY A 68 -3.68 18.56 -1.85
CA GLY A 68 -2.97 18.23 -0.61
C GLY A 68 -1.48 17.95 -0.82
N GLU A 69 -0.76 17.88 0.28
CA GLU A 69 0.68 17.72 0.30
C GLU A 69 1.06 16.23 0.21
N PRO A 70 2.27 15.88 -0.25
CA PRO A 70 2.72 14.49 -0.35
C PRO A 70 2.61 13.72 0.97
N TRP A 71 2.88 14.39 2.10
CA TRP A 71 2.84 13.78 3.43
C TRP A 71 1.43 13.46 3.92
N ASP A 72 0.39 14.08 3.36
CA ASP A 72 -1.00 13.76 3.70
C ASP A 72 -1.39 12.33 3.25
N ARG A 73 -0.56 11.73 2.38
CA ARG A 73 -0.72 10.37 1.85
C ARG A 73 0.53 9.52 2.08
N ALA A 74 1.32 9.86 3.11
CA ALA A 74 2.58 9.19 3.42
C ALA A 74 2.44 7.66 3.60
N LEU A 75 1.34 7.21 4.23
CA LEU A 75 1.06 5.80 4.44
C LEU A 75 -0.41 5.51 4.14
N LEU A 76 -0.63 4.51 3.30
CA LEU A 76 -1.91 3.84 3.16
C LEU A 76 -1.87 2.57 4.03
N VAL A 77 -2.90 2.43 4.87
CA VAL A 77 -3.04 1.33 5.82
C VAL A 77 -4.32 0.56 5.50
N GLY A 78 -4.22 -0.75 5.33
CA GLY A 78 -5.36 -1.65 5.20
C GLY A 78 -5.64 -2.39 6.50
N SER A 79 -6.91 -2.69 6.77
CA SER A 79 -7.29 -3.58 7.86
C SER A 79 -7.41 -5.01 7.37
N ARG A 80 -6.88 -5.96 8.13
CA ARG A 80 -7.07 -7.40 7.91
C ARG A 80 -8.55 -7.77 7.92
N GLN A 81 -9.36 -7.12 8.76
CA GLN A 81 -10.79 -7.42 8.86
C GLN A 81 -11.51 -7.09 7.56
N HIS A 82 -11.19 -5.97 6.91
CA HIS A 82 -11.75 -5.61 5.60
C HIS A 82 -11.49 -6.66 4.53
N TYR A 83 -10.32 -7.31 4.55
CA TYR A 83 -10.03 -8.41 3.63
C TYR A 83 -10.93 -9.63 3.86
N HIS A 84 -11.17 -9.99 5.12
CA HIS A 84 -12.11 -11.06 5.45
C HIS A 84 -13.53 -10.71 5.04
N ASP A 85 -13.98 -9.49 5.33
CA ASP A 85 -15.32 -9.02 4.98
C ASP A 85 -15.54 -9.03 3.46
N LEU A 86 -14.55 -8.64 2.66
CA LEU A 86 -14.60 -8.71 1.20
C LEU A 86 -14.69 -10.15 0.67
N GLN A 87 -14.00 -11.09 1.32
CA GLN A 87 -14.07 -12.52 0.96
C GLN A 87 -15.43 -13.12 1.28
N GLU A 88 -16.05 -12.71 2.39
CA GLU A 88 -17.38 -13.16 2.80
C GLU A 88 -18.49 -12.54 1.93
N GLN A 89 -18.37 -11.24 1.60
CA GLN A 89 -19.37 -10.51 0.81
C GLN A 89 -19.29 -10.84 -0.69
N PHE A 90 -18.09 -11.09 -1.23
CA PHE A 90 -17.86 -11.30 -2.66
C PHE A 90 -17.09 -12.61 -2.91
N PRO A 91 -17.69 -13.78 -2.63
CA PRO A 91 -17.00 -15.06 -2.72
C PRO A 91 -16.50 -15.42 -4.13
N GLU A 92 -17.16 -14.94 -5.18
CA GLU A 92 -16.72 -15.09 -6.57
C GLU A 92 -15.43 -14.31 -6.89
N MET A 93 -15.15 -13.25 -6.12
CA MET A 93 -13.95 -12.41 -6.24
C MET A 93 -12.85 -12.80 -5.26
N ARG A 94 -13.04 -13.85 -4.46
CA ARG A 94 -12.12 -14.26 -3.38
C ARG A 94 -10.65 -14.31 -3.77
N HIS A 95 -10.35 -14.78 -4.97
CA HIS A 95 -8.99 -14.86 -5.51
C HIS A 95 -8.27 -13.49 -5.62
N TYR A 96 -9.01 -12.39 -5.78
CA TYR A 96 -8.45 -11.02 -5.74
C TYR A 96 -8.03 -10.61 -4.32
N TRP A 97 -8.69 -11.14 -3.30
CA TRP A 97 -8.48 -10.79 -1.89
C TRP A 97 -7.52 -11.76 -1.17
N GLU A 98 -7.27 -12.94 -1.75
CA GLU A 98 -6.31 -13.94 -1.24
C GLU A 98 -4.89 -13.71 -1.78
N ALA A 99 -4.76 -12.95 -2.86
CA ALA A 99 -3.47 -12.69 -3.48
C ALA A 99 -2.57 -11.91 -2.51
N PRO A 100 -1.32 -12.39 -2.26
CA PRO A 100 -0.43 -11.74 -1.32
C PRO A 100 -0.12 -10.29 -1.70
N GLU A 101 -0.22 -9.92 -2.97
CA GLU A 101 0.27 -8.64 -3.52
C GLU A 101 -0.51 -7.39 -3.08
N ALA A 102 -1.40 -7.54 -2.08
CA ALA A 102 -2.18 -6.52 -1.39
C ALA A 102 -3.13 -5.75 -2.32
N THR A 103 -4.43 -5.96 -2.21
CA THR A 103 -5.34 -5.67 -3.32
C THR A 103 -5.57 -4.17 -3.56
N PHE A 104 -5.16 -3.29 -2.62
CA PHE A 104 -5.48 -1.85 -2.66
C PHE A 104 -4.27 -0.93 -2.68
N GLY A 105 -3.05 -1.47 -2.69
CA GLY A 105 -1.85 -0.65 -2.82
C GLY A 105 -1.28 -0.10 -1.50
N GLU A 106 -1.77 -0.57 -0.36
CA GLU A 106 -1.38 -0.17 0.98
C GLU A 106 0.07 -0.54 1.34
N GLN A 107 0.72 0.26 2.19
CA GLN A 107 2.06 -0.06 2.69
C GLN A 107 2.00 -0.95 3.93
N LEU A 108 0.92 -0.87 4.71
CA LEU A 108 0.76 -1.61 5.95
C LEU A 108 -0.57 -2.34 5.95
N VAL A 109 -0.58 -3.60 6.36
CA VAL A 109 -1.79 -4.29 6.79
C VAL A 109 -1.75 -4.43 8.31
N VAL A 110 -2.80 -4.01 8.98
CA VAL A 110 -2.93 -4.08 10.44
C VAL A 110 -4.07 -4.99 10.86
N ASP A 111 -3.96 -5.54 12.07
CA ASP A 111 -4.99 -6.32 12.74
C ASP A 111 -5.37 -5.66 14.07
N GLY A 112 -6.65 -5.78 14.46
CA GLY A 112 -7.19 -5.19 15.69
C GLY A 112 -7.64 -3.73 15.58
N LEU A 113 -7.60 -3.13 14.38
CA LEU A 113 -8.22 -1.84 14.08
C LEU A 113 -9.08 -1.93 12.83
N ASP A 114 -10.21 -1.26 12.91
CA ASP A 114 -11.03 -0.88 11.76
C ASP A 114 -10.65 0.56 11.38
N ALA A 115 -10.35 0.78 10.10
CA ALA A 115 -9.68 1.99 9.61
C ALA A 115 -10.66 2.95 8.95
#